data_AF-A0A0A9EN21-F1
#
_entry.id   AF-A0A0A9EN21-F1
#
_cell.length_a   1.000
_cell.length_b   1.000
_cell.length_c   1.000
_cell.angle_alpha   90.00
_cell.angle_beta   90.00
_cell.angle_gamma   90.00
#
_symmetry.space_group_name_H-M   'P 1'
#
loop_
_entity.id
_entity.type
_entity.pdbx_description
1 polymer ?
#
loop_
_entity_poly.entity_id
_entity_poly.type
_entity_poly.pdbx_seq_one_letter_code
_entity_poly.pdbx_strand_id
1 'polypeptide(L)' 'MVEMLRLAMDCTVSVPNQRPAMPEIVARIEELGGAGSASTARSGRSASMDEADNRPLRPTGSIRQS' A
#
# COMPACT_ATOMS: atom_id res chain seq x y z
N MET A 1 -4.58 -14.27 -11.34
CA MET A 1 -3.82 -13.13 -11.89
C MET A 1 -4.57 -12.38 -12.99
N VAL A 2 -5.30 -13.04 -13.90
CA VAL A 2 -6.01 -12.36 -15.01
C VAL A 2 -7.07 -11.37 -14.53
N GLU A 3 -7.85 -11.70 -13.49
CA GLU A 3 -8.91 -10.79 -12.99
C GLU A 3 -8.39 -9.49 -12.38
N MET A 4 -7.25 -9.54 -11.68
CA MET A 4 -6.63 -8.33 -11.13
C MET A 4 -6.16 -7.38 -12.25
N LEU A 5 -5.62 -7.96 -13.33
CA LEU A 5 -5.21 -7.19 -14.51
C LEU A 5 -6.43 -6.59 -15.24
N ARG A 6 -7.54 -7.33 -15.35
CA ARG A 6 -8.79 -6.80 -15.92
C ARG A 6 -9.32 -5.62 -15.12
N LEU A 7 -9.36 -5.74 -13.79
CA LEU A 7 -9.74 -4.62 -12.92
C LEU A 7 -8.83 -3.40 -13.11
N ALA A 8 -7.52 -3.61 -13.23
CA ALA A 8 -6.57 -2.53 -13.50
C ALA A 8 -6.81 -1.85 -14.87
N MET A 9 -7.19 -2.62 -15.89
CA MET A 9 -7.57 -2.06 -17.20
C MET A 9 -8.85 -1.22 -17.10
N ASP A 10 -9.87 -1.67 -16.37
CA ASP A 10 -11.10 -0.92 -16.15
C ASP A 10 -10.84 0.43 -15.44
N CYS A 11 -9.89 0.47 -14.50
CA CYS A 11 -9.49 1.69 -13.80
C CYS A 11 -8.76 2.71 -14.71
N THR A 12 -8.22 2.28 -15.85
CA THR A 12 -7.35 3.09 -16.72
C THR A 12 -8.00 3.46 -18.06
N VAL A 13 -9.30 3.18 -18.23
CA VAL A 13 -10.03 3.56 -19.45
C VAL A 13 -9.94 5.07 -19.72
N SER A 14 -9.88 5.42 -21.01
CA SER A 14 -9.63 6.78 -21.47
C SER A 14 -10.74 7.76 -21.07
N VAL A 15 -11.97 7.27 -20.92
CA VAL A 15 -13.14 8.06 -20.53
C VAL A 15 -13.30 8.02 -19.01
N PRO A 16 -13.06 9.12 -18.26
CA PRO A 16 -13.05 9.10 -16.79
C PRO A 16 -14.38 8.62 -16.18
N ASN A 17 -15.50 9.00 -16.79
CA ASN A 17 -16.84 8.65 -16.31
C ASN A 17 -17.21 7.16 -16.51
N GLN A 18 -16.39 6.40 -17.23
CA GLN A 18 -16.57 4.94 -17.41
C GLN A 18 -15.75 4.12 -16.41
N ARG A 19 -14.87 4.76 -15.63
CA ARG A 19 -14.07 4.07 -14.63
C ARG A 19 -14.98 3.62 -13.48
N PRO A 20 -14.73 2.43 -12.90
CA PRO A 20 -15.46 2.00 -11.71
C PRO A 20 -15.20 2.97 -10.56
N ALA A 21 -16.20 3.13 -9.69
CA ALA A 21 -16.04 3.94 -8.50
C ALA A 21 -15.12 3.25 -7.48
N MET A 22 -14.40 4.02 -6.65
CA MET A 22 -13.51 3.43 -5.63
C MET A 22 -14.18 2.37 -4.73
N PRO A 23 -15.44 2.53 -4.27
CA PRO A 23 -16.11 1.48 -3.49
C PRO A 23 -16.26 0.15 -4.25
N GLU A 24 -16.54 0.21 -5.56
CA GLU A 24 -16.66 -0.97 -6.41
C GLU A 24 -15.29 -1.64 -6.62
N ILE A 25 -14.23 -0.85 -6.79
CA ILE A 25 -12.86 -1.35 -6.92
C ILE A 25 -12.46 -2.13 -5.66
N VAL A 26 -12.73 -1.58 -4.47
CA VAL A 26 -12.42 -2.23 -3.19
C VAL A 26 -13.18 -3.55 -3.06
N ALA A 27 -14.48 -3.57 -3.34
CA ALA A 27 -15.29 -4.80 -3.29
C ALA A 27 -14.72 -5.89 -4.21
N ARG A 28 -14.37 -5.55 -5.45
CA ARG A 28 -13.78 -6.51 -6.41
C ARG A 28 -12.40 -7.00 -5.96
N ILE A 29 -11.57 -6.15 -5.35
CA ILE A 29 -10.27 -6.58 -4.79
C ILE A 29 -10.47 -7.56 -3.64
N GLU A 30 -11.43 -7.30 -2.74
CA GLU A 30 -11.76 -8.17 -1.61
C GLU A 30 -12.29 -9.52 -2.09
N GLU A 31 -13.15 -9.56 -3.11
CA GLU A 31 -13.64 -10.80 -3.73
C GLU A 31 -12.49 -11.64 -4.32
N LEU A 32 -11.55 -10.99 -5.01
CA LEU A 32 -10.36 -11.64 -5.57
C LEU A 32 -9.40 -12.15 -4.48
N GLY A 33 -9.28 -11.44 -3.36
CA GLY A 33 -8.50 -11.85 -2.19
C GLY A 33 -9.18 -12.97 -1.39
N GLY A 34 -10.51 -12.95 -1.28
CA GLY A 34 -11.31 -13.97 -0.61
C GLY A 34 -11.27 -15.31 -1.34
N ALA A 35 -11.28 -15.30 -2.67
CA ALA A 35 -11.11 -16.50 -3.48
C ALA A 35 -9.71 -17.14 -3.34
N GLY A 36 -8.69 -16.36 -2.98
CA GLY A 36 -7.34 -16.86 -2.65
C GLY A 36 -7.20 -17.34 -1.20
N SER A 37 -8.14 -17.01 -0.32
CA SER A 37 -8.06 -17.26 1.13
C SER A 37 -8.59 -18.63 1.57
N ALA A 38 -9.06 -19.46 0.64
CA ALA A 38 -9.24 -20.89 0.92
C ALA A 38 -7.90 -21.65 1.02
N SER A 39 -6.76 -21.03 0.66
CA SER A 39 -5.43 -21.69 0.64
C SER A 39 -4.36 -21.07 1.54
N THR A 40 -4.61 -19.95 2.22
CA THR A 40 -3.64 -19.40 3.19
C THR A 40 -4.34 -19.02 4.49
N ALA A 41 -4.70 -20.05 5.25
CA ALA A 41 -4.89 -19.87 6.68
C ALA A 41 -3.65 -19.20 7.29
N ARG A 42 -3.86 -18.04 7.91
CA ARG A 42 -3.07 -17.51 9.03
C ARG A 42 -1.54 -17.56 8.84
N SER A 43 -0.96 -16.58 8.15
CA SER A 43 0.44 -16.22 8.43
C SER A 43 0.48 -14.83 9.02
N GLY A 44 0.43 -14.78 10.35
CA GLY A 44 0.63 -13.57 11.13
C GLY A 44 1.92 -12.86 10.71
N ARG A 45 1.79 -11.59 10.36
CA ARG A 45 2.91 -10.67 10.27
C ARG A 45 2.81 -9.75 11.48
N SER A 46 3.33 -10.23 12.59
CA SER A 46 3.72 -9.38 13.72
C SER A 46 4.75 -8.39 13.19
N ALA A 47 4.32 -7.18 12.84
CA ALA A 47 5.24 -6.08 12.65
C ALA A 47 5.66 -5.64 14.05
N SER A 48 6.81 -6.13 14.52
CA SER A 48 7.46 -5.63 15.72
C SER A 48 7.75 -4.14 15.50
N MET A 49 7.30 -3.30 16.45
CA MET A 49 7.80 -1.94 16.55
C MET A 49 9.30 -2.02 16.87
N ASP A 50 10.15 -1.66 15.92
CA ASP A 50 11.59 -1.53 16.17
C ASP A 50 11.87 -0.11 16.67
N GLU A 51 12.37 -0.10 17.91
CA GLU A 51 12.88 0.96 18.77
C GLU A 51 13.29 2.29 18.09
N ALA A 52 12.87 3.40 18.70
CA ALA A 52 13.16 4.75 18.25
C ALA A 52 14.67 5.09 18.33
N ASP A 53 15.27 5.40 17.18
CA ASP A 53 16.65 5.93 17.08
C ASP A 53 16.74 7.32 17.74
N ASN A 54 17.07 7.33 19.04
CA ASN A 54 17.32 8.55 19.85
C ASN A 54 18.79 8.98 19.77
N ARG A 55 19.41 8.93 18.59
CA ARG A 55 20.83 9.30 18.48
C ARG A 55 20.98 10.83 18.52
N PRO A 56 21.77 11.41 19.44
CA PRO A 56 21.93 12.85 19.52
C PRO A 56 22.55 13.40 18.23
N LEU A 57 21.87 14.36 17.58
CA LEU A 57 22.42 15.09 16.45
C LEU A 57 23.64 15.89 16.91
N ARG A 58 24.81 15.62 16.30
CA ARG A 58 26.04 16.35 16.64
C ARG A 58 25.86 17.84 16.26
N PRO A 59 26.26 18.79 17.12
CA PRO A 59 26.17 20.20 16.78
C PRO A 59 27.06 20.49 15.56
N THR A 60 26.44 20.91 14.46
CA THR A 60 27.15 21.37 13.28
C THR A 60 27.87 22.68 13.60
N GLY A 61 29.20 22.63 13.51
CA GLY A 61 30.07 23.71 13.04
C GLY A 61 29.87 25.12 13.59
N SER A 62 30.81 25.53 14.44
CA SER A 62 31.13 26.91 14.79
C SER A 62 31.08 27.84 13.56
N ILE A 63 30.11 28.76 13.55
CA ILE A 63 30.06 29.88 12.60
C ILE A 63 31.17 30.85 13.00
N ARG A 64 32.18 30.99 12.12
CA ARG A 64 33.22 32.02 12.18
C ARG A 64 32.56 33.41 12.25
N GLN A 65 32.79 34.14 13.34
CA GLN A 65 32.49 35.58 13.42
C GLN A 65 33.58 36.36 12.68
N SER A 66 33.15 37.28 11.81
CA SER A 66 33.96 38.32 11.18
C SER A 66 34.12 39.52 12.11
#